data_AF-A0A952GD73-F1
#
_entry.id   AF-A0A952GD73-F1
#
_cell.length_a   1.000
_cell.length_b   1.000
_cell.length_c   1.000
_cell.angle_alpha   90.00
_cell.angle_beta   90.00
_cell.angle_gamma   90.00
#
_symmetry.space_group_name_H-M   'P 1'
#
loop_
_entity.id
_entity.type
_entity.pdbx_description
1 polymer ?
#
loop_
_entity_poly.entity_id
_entity_poly.type
_entity_poly.pdbx_seq_one_letter_code
_entity_poly.pdbx_strand_id
1 'polypeptide(L)'
;MTDTLSPKLRSQRMSLVKASDTKPEMIVRRLVHALGFRYRLHVRGLPGTPDLVFSRLRKVIFIHGCFWHRHRHRFCKLARMPKSRLDFWETKLEGNRLRDLKNKRLL
;
A
#
# COMPACT_ATOMS: atom_id res chain seq x y z
N MET A 1 -16.36 -12.48 16.79
CA MET A 1 -15.46 -13.62 16.50
C MET A 1 -14.05 -13.25 16.95
N THR A 2 -13.40 -14.16 17.67
CA THR A 2 -12.08 -13.94 18.28
C THR A 2 -10.97 -14.02 17.24
N ASP A 3 -9.90 -13.25 17.45
CA ASP A 3 -8.67 -13.36 16.67
C ASP A 3 -8.11 -14.78 16.75
N THR A 4 -7.61 -15.32 15.63
CA THR A 4 -6.98 -16.65 15.60
C THR A 4 -5.60 -16.67 16.27
N LEU A 5 -5.04 -15.51 16.62
CA LEU A 5 -3.73 -15.36 17.25
C LEU A 5 -3.85 -14.74 18.64
N SER A 6 -2.92 -15.11 19.52
CA SER A 6 -2.73 -14.40 20.78
C SER A 6 -2.27 -12.95 20.54
N PRO A 7 -2.55 -12.00 21.45
CA PRO A 7 -2.14 -10.61 21.32
C PRO A 7 -0.63 -10.44 21.07
N LYS A 8 0.22 -11.24 21.75
CA LYS A 8 1.68 -11.23 21.57
C LYS A 8 2.10 -11.62 20.16
N LEU A 9 1.55 -12.72 19.63
CA LEU A 9 1.83 -13.19 18.27
C LEU A 9 1.31 -12.21 17.22
N ARG A 10 0.14 -11.60 17.45
CA ARG A 10 -0.39 -10.57 16.58
C ARG A 10 0.54 -9.36 16.53
N SER A 11 0.98 -8.86 17.68
CA SER A 11 1.92 -7.74 17.77
C SER A 11 3.22 -8.02 17.00
N GLN A 12 3.82 -9.20 17.22
CA GLN A 12 5.00 -9.64 16.48
C GLN A 12 4.77 -9.74 14.96
N ARG A 13 3.62 -10.25 14.50
CA ARG A 13 3.34 -10.26 13.06
C ARG A 13 3.18 -8.87 12.48
N MET A 14 2.54 -7.96 13.22
CA MET A 14 2.35 -6.58 12.76
C MET A 14 3.68 -5.82 12.70
N SER A 15 4.64 -6.09 13.59
CA SER A 15 5.96 -5.44 13.56
C SER A 15 6.83 -5.86 12.37
N LEU A 16 6.57 -7.02 11.78
CA LEU A 16 7.25 -7.50 10.57
C LEU A 16 6.73 -6.83 9.28
N VAL A 17 5.60 -6.12 9.33
CA VAL A 17 5.05 -5.42 8.17
C VAL A 17 5.90 -4.19 7.88
N LYS A 18 6.72 -4.28 6.83
CA LYS A 18 7.58 -3.17 6.37
C LYS A 18 6.76 -2.08 5.69
N ALA A 19 7.22 -0.83 5.83
CA ALA A 19 6.63 0.34 5.18
C ALA A 19 7.20 0.59 3.77
N SER A 20 8.34 -0.01 3.42
CA SER A 20 9.00 0.12 2.12
C SER A 20 9.70 -1.18 1.73
N ASP A 21 10.09 -1.27 0.46
CA ASP A 21 10.86 -2.38 -0.11
C ASP A 21 10.14 -3.72 0.07
N THR A 22 8.81 -3.64 0.01
CA THR A 22 7.96 -4.81 0.05
C THR A 22 8.21 -5.67 -1.20
N LYS A 23 7.90 -6.97 -1.11
CA LYS A 23 8.03 -7.88 -2.26
C LYS A 23 7.38 -7.33 -3.55
N PRO A 24 6.14 -6.82 -3.57
CA PRO A 24 5.56 -6.25 -4.78
C PRO A 24 6.31 -5.00 -5.28
N GLU A 25 6.76 -4.12 -4.39
CA GLU A 25 7.59 -2.98 -4.80
C GLU A 25 8.87 -3.43 -5.51
N MET A 26 9.58 -4.40 -4.94
CA MET A 26 10.82 -4.89 -5.51
C MET A 26 10.60 -5.57 -6.87
N ILE A 27 9.49 -6.28 -7.06
CA ILE A 27 9.14 -6.88 -8.36
C ILE A 27 8.93 -5.79 -9.41
N VAL A 28 8.11 -4.78 -9.12
CA VAL A 28 7.83 -3.70 -10.08
C VAL A 28 9.08 -2.88 -10.37
N ARG A 29 9.89 -2.58 -9.34
CA ARG A 29 11.18 -1.88 -9.49
C ARG A 29 12.11 -2.59 -10.45
N ARG A 30 12.29 -3.92 -10.27
CA ARG A 30 13.13 -4.74 -11.15
C ARG A 30 12.57 -4.80 -12.58
N LEU A 31 11.26 -4.97 -12.74
CA LEU A 31 10.59 -5.00 -14.04
C LEU A 31 10.81 -3.69 -14.81
N VAL A 32 10.49 -2.56 -14.18
CA VAL A 32 10.60 -1.23 -14.76
C VAL A 32 12.04 -0.91 -15.15
N HIS A 33 13.01 -1.29 -14.30
CA HIS A 33 14.43 -1.11 -14.59
C HIS A 33 14.90 -1.99 -15.76
N ALA A 34 14.46 -3.25 -15.82
CA ALA A 34 14.75 -4.16 -16.93
C ALA A 34 14.15 -3.67 -18.27
N LEU A 35 13.03 -2.96 -18.23
CA LEU A 35 12.42 -2.29 -19.38
C LEU A 35 13.13 -0.99 -19.79
N GLY A 36 14.23 -0.62 -19.11
CA GLY A 36 15.05 0.56 -19.43
C GLY A 36 14.57 1.87 -18.82
N PHE A 37 13.52 1.85 -18.00
CA PHE A 37 13.04 3.08 -17.35
C PHE A 37 13.86 3.41 -16.10
N ARG A 38 14.20 4.69 -15.97
CA ARG A 38 14.80 5.26 -14.75
C ARG A 38 13.72 5.95 -13.94
N TYR A 39 13.73 5.72 -12.64
CA TYR A 39 12.78 6.28 -11.69
C TYR A 39 13.49 6.81 -10.45
N ARG A 40 12.80 7.69 -9.71
CA ARG A 40 13.19 8.13 -8.38
C ARG A 40 12.28 7.48 -7.35
N LEU A 41 12.84 7.19 -6.18
CA LEU A 41 12.13 6.67 -5.03
C LEU A 41 11.89 7.79 -4.01
N HIS A 42 10.87 7.63 -3.16
CA HIS A 42 10.64 8.43 -1.96
C HIS A 42 10.61 9.95 -2.18
N VAL A 43 9.98 10.41 -3.27
CA VAL A 43 9.83 11.83 -3.56
C VAL A 43 8.75 12.43 -2.64
N ARG A 44 9.17 12.89 -1.46
CA ARG A 44 8.29 13.49 -0.44
C ARG A 44 7.64 14.81 -0.86
N GLY A 45 8.13 15.43 -1.93
CA GLY A 45 7.57 16.66 -2.50
C GLY A 45 6.29 16.46 -3.31
N LEU A 46 5.88 15.21 -3.57
CA LEU A 46 4.65 14.91 -4.30
C LEU A 46 3.55 14.38 -3.37
N PRO A 47 2.27 14.71 -3.63
CA PRO A 47 1.14 14.18 -2.88
C PRO A 47 1.20 12.65 -2.78
N GLY A 48 1.08 12.13 -1.56
CA GLY A 48 1.10 10.69 -1.30
C GLY A 48 2.46 10.00 -1.37
N THR A 49 3.56 10.71 -1.65
CA THR A 49 4.91 10.13 -1.79
C THR A 49 4.92 8.87 -2.66
N PRO A 50 4.78 9.02 -4.00
CA PRO A 50 4.68 7.89 -4.90
C PRO A 50 5.89 6.94 -4.80
N ASP A 51 5.63 5.65 -4.99
CA ASP A 51 6.66 4.60 -4.91
C ASP A 51 7.69 4.75 -6.03
N LEU A 52 7.22 5.03 -7.25
CA LEU A 52 8.07 5.29 -8.42
C LEU A 52 7.68 6.59 -9.10
N VAL A 53 8.67 7.46 -9.31
CA VAL A 53 8.49 8.74 -10.00
C VAL A 53 9.34 8.78 -11.26
N PHE A 54 8.69 9.00 -12.40
CA PHE A 54 9.31 9.13 -13.71
C PHE A 54 9.28 10.59 -14.16
N SER A 55 10.24 11.39 -13.70
CA SER A 55 10.26 12.84 -13.94
C SER A 55 10.21 13.20 -15.42
N ARG A 56 10.95 12.46 -16.27
CA ARG A 56 10.95 12.69 -17.74
C ARG A 56 9.60 12.42 -18.38
N LEU A 57 8.85 11.44 -17.87
CA LEU A 57 7.54 11.06 -18.41
C LEU A 57 6.39 11.84 -17.77
N ARG A 58 6.67 12.59 -16.70
CA ARG A 58 5.65 13.20 -15.82
C ARG A 58 4.60 12.17 -15.38
N LYS A 59 5.07 10.98 -15.02
CA LYS A 59 4.23 9.87 -14.52
C LYS A 59 4.72 9.40 -13.16
N VAL A 60 3.78 8.87 -12.38
CA VAL A 60 4.06 8.26 -11.08
C VAL A 60 3.34 6.92 -10.98
N ILE A 61 3.88 6.00 -10.20
CA ILE A 61 3.25 4.71 -9.90
C ILE A 61 3.16 4.56 -8.38
N PHE A 62 1.98 4.13 -7.92
CA PHE A 62 1.72 3.69 -6.57
C PHE A 62 1.53 2.19 -6.53
N ILE A 63 2.18 1.52 -5.59
CA ILE A 63 2.20 0.07 -5.41
C ILE A 63 1.45 -0.24 -4.12
N HIS A 64 0.12 -0.31 -4.25
CA HIS A 64 -0.75 -0.46 -3.10
C HIS A 64 -0.94 -1.93 -2.69
N GLY A 65 -0.70 -2.20 -1.40
CA GLY A 65 -1.13 -3.46 -0.79
C GLY A 65 -2.65 -3.59 -0.76
N CYS A 66 -3.18 -4.72 -1.25
CA CYS A 66 -4.62 -4.95 -1.40
C CYS A 66 -5.43 -4.76 -0.09
N PHE A 67 -4.86 -5.20 1.03
CA PHE A 67 -5.46 -5.07 2.36
C PHE A 67 -5.51 -3.60 2.80
N TRP A 68 -4.37 -2.92 2.78
CA TRP A 68 -4.19 -1.57 3.34
C TRP A 68 -4.95 -0.47 2.60
N HIS A 69 -5.09 -0.64 1.28
CA HIS A 69 -5.72 0.34 0.38
C HIS A 69 -7.06 -0.13 -0.17
N ARG A 70 -7.65 -1.18 0.42
CA ARG A 70 -8.99 -1.67 0.09
C ARG A 70 -9.19 -1.88 -1.41
N HIS A 71 -8.39 -2.77 -2.00
CA HIS A 71 -8.51 -3.10 -3.42
C HIS A 71 -9.94 -3.55 -3.74
N ARG A 72 -10.63 -2.77 -4.59
CA ARG A 72 -12.08 -2.89 -4.82
C ARG A 72 -12.49 -4.02 -5.75
N HIS A 73 -11.54 -4.79 -6.28
CA HIS A 73 -11.85 -5.89 -7.18
C HIS A 73 -12.63 -6.97 -6.43
N ARG A 74 -13.84 -7.31 -6.93
CA ARG A 74 -14.81 -8.21 -6.27
C ARG A 74 -14.22 -9.58 -5.89
N PHE A 75 -13.22 -10.05 -6.64
CA PHE A 75 -12.58 -11.35 -6.41
C PHE A 75 -11.24 -11.25 -5.66
N CYS A 76 -10.87 -10.07 -5.15
CA CYS A 76 -9.62 -9.90 -4.40
C CYS A 76 -9.76 -10.45 -2.97
N LYS A 77 -9.37 -11.71 -2.77
CA LYS A 77 -9.36 -12.37 -1.45
C LYS A 77 -8.41 -11.69 -0.44
N LEU A 78 -7.44 -10.92 -0.93
CA LEU A 78 -6.43 -10.22 -0.12
C LEU A 78 -6.96 -8.93 0.53
N ALA A 79 -8.06 -8.37 0.05
CA ALA A 79 -8.68 -7.16 0.60
C ALA A 79 -9.73 -7.47 1.70
N ARG A 80 -9.59 -8.61 2.38
CA ARG A 80 -10.55 -9.09 3.37
C ARG A 80 -10.54 -8.23 4.64
N MET A 81 -11.74 -7.92 5.15
CA MET A 81 -11.91 -7.26 6.44
C MET A 81 -11.51 -8.18 7.61
N PRO A 82 -10.71 -7.70 8.59
CA PRO A 82 -10.45 -8.45 9.82
C PRO A 82 -11.74 -8.77 10.57
N LYS A 83 -11.79 -9.90 11.28
CA LYS A 83 -12.97 -10.29 12.06
C LYS A 83 -13.01 -9.71 13.48
N SER A 84 -11.89 -9.13 13.93
CA SER A 84 -11.71 -8.55 15.27
C SER A 84 -11.41 -7.06 15.15
N ARG A 85 -11.83 -6.26 16.14
CA ARG A 85 -11.65 -4.79 16.19
C ARG A 85 -12.15 -4.08 14.92
N LEU A 86 -13.38 -4.40 14.51
CA LEU A 86 -13.97 -3.93 13.25
C LEU A 86 -13.95 -2.40 13.15
N ASP A 87 -14.43 -1.69 14.18
CA ASP A 87 -14.52 -0.22 14.19
C ASP A 87 -13.15 0.44 13.96
N PHE A 88 -12.10 -0.11 14.57
CA PHE A 88 -10.73 0.36 14.38
C PHE A 88 -10.26 0.14 12.94
N TRP A 89 -10.44 -1.08 12.42
CA TRP A 89 -9.97 -1.41 11.07
C TRP A 89 -10.78 -0.71 9.99
N GLU A 90 -12.07 -0.50 10.19
CA GLU A 90 -12.94 0.18 9.23
C GLU A 90 -12.53 1.64 9.09
N THR A 91 -12.46 2.35 10.22
CA THR A 91 -12.01 3.73 10.27
C THR A 91 -10.60 3.88 9.67
N LYS A 92 -9.68 2.98 10.02
CA LYS A 92 -8.29 3.02 9.53
C LYS A 92 -8.20 2.80 8.02
N LEU A 93 -8.86 1.77 7.51
CA LEU A 93 -8.76 1.39 6.11
C LEU A 93 -9.52 2.37 5.19
N GLU A 94 -10.67 2.87 5.62
CA GLU A 94 -11.38 3.92 4.88
C GLU A 94 -10.60 5.23 4.91
N GLY A 95 -9.99 5.59 6.05
CA GLY A 95 -9.09 6.74 6.14
C GLY A 95 -7.91 6.68 5.16
N ASN A 96 -7.29 5.50 5.01
CA ASN A 96 -6.24 5.28 4.00
C ASN A 96 -6.77 5.50 2.58
N ARG A 97 -7.90 4.88 2.24
CA ARG A 97 -8.54 5.02 0.93
C ARG A 97 -8.88 6.48 0.60
N LEU A 98 -9.44 7.23 1.56
CA LEU A 98 -9.76 8.65 1.38
C LEU A 98 -8.48 9.47 1.14
N ARG A 99 -7.39 9.16 1.86
CA ARG A 99 -6.09 9.80 1.63
C ARG A 99 -5.55 9.49 0.23
N ASP A 100 -5.67 8.26 -0.24
CA ASP A 100 -5.24 7.89 -1.60
C ASP A 100 -6.03 8.65 -2.66
N LEU A 101 -7.35 8.77 -2.50
CA LEU A 101 -8.21 9.54 -3.39
C LEU A 101 -7.84 11.02 -3.41
N LYS A 102 -7.56 11.61 -2.24
CA LYS A 102 -7.09 12.98 -2.13
C LYS A 102 -5.76 13.17 -2.85
N ASN A 103 -4.78 12.31 -2.60
CA ASN A 103 -3.46 12.40 -3.22
C ASN A 103 -3.55 12.27 -4.75
N LYS A 104 -4.38 11.34 -5.25
CA LYS A 104 -4.60 11.17 -6.69
C LYS A 104 -5.21 12.40 -7.36
N ARG A 105 -6.06 13.18 -6.65
CA ARG A 105 -6.63 14.42 -7.18
C ARG A 105 -5.65 15.59 -7.24
N LEU A 106 -4.59 15.55 -6.42
CA LEU A 106 -3.58 16.61 -6.32
C LEU A 106 -2.40 16.41 -7.30
N LEU A 107 -2.38 15.31 -8.03
CA LEU A 107 -1.36 14.92 -9.01
C LEU A 107 -1.90 15.10 -10.43
#